data_AF-A0A535BH29-F1
#
_entry.id   AF-A0A535BH29-F1
#
_cell.length_a   1.000
_cell.length_b   1.000
_cell.length_c   1.000
_cell.angle_alpha   90.00
_cell.angle_beta   90.00
_cell.angle_gamma   90.00
#
_symmetry.space_group_name_H-M   'P 1'
#
loop_
_entity.id
_entity.type
_entity.pdbx_description
1 polymer ?
#
loop_
_entity_poly.entity_id
_entity_poly.type
_entity_poly.pdbx_seq_one_letter_code
_entity_poly.pdbx_strand_id
1 'polypeptide(L)'
;MIGLLIILSLASVLARHRRHGAVRATVALTLAALAFQVVVGAAVVTLRLPAALRGLHLALASAVWAGTVILAVIVGRLSPDPALPQRQREMDSVRRPARDVVLDYVSLAKPRIIPLLLITALGGMMMAERGWPSTGLVVLTLLGGALALRLRGDYARAKVPMLPVVRGEAAARRQIVGYTLVLVAVTLAIVLTGVLGPVYLVGAALLGAAFIALAVANLLARRQRWSRILFDYSIAYLGLLFAVMVADRMIGKV
;
A
#
# COMPACT_ATOMS: atom_id res chain seq x y z
N MET A 1 11.83 -7.65 -0.04
CA MET A 1 10.92 -7.07 -1.07
C MET A 1 11.12 -5.55 -1.26
N ILE A 2 11.09 -4.73 -0.20
CA ILE A 2 11.23 -3.26 -0.29
C ILE A 2 12.60 -2.82 -0.83
N GLY A 3 13.70 -3.44 -0.40
CA GLY A 3 15.04 -3.11 -0.89
C GLY A 3 15.23 -3.28 -2.40
N LEU A 4 14.60 -4.31 -3.00
CA LEU A 4 14.67 -4.54 -4.45
C LEU A 4 13.95 -3.44 -5.24
N LEU A 5 12.80 -2.96 -4.74
CA LEU A 5 12.06 -1.86 -5.36
C LEU A 5 12.86 -0.55 -5.32
N ILE A 6 13.56 -0.29 -4.21
CA ILE A 6 14.45 0.87 -4.09
C ILE A 6 15.59 0.78 -5.11
N ILE A 7 16.24 -0.38 -5.23
CA ILE A 7 17.34 -0.59 -6.20
C ILE A 7 16.86 -0.37 -7.64
N LEU A 8 15.71 -0.96 -8.02
CA LEU A 8 15.15 -0.81 -9.37
C LEU A 8 14.74 0.65 -9.65
N SER A 9 14.16 1.34 -8.66
CA SER A 9 13.81 2.75 -8.77
C SER A 9 15.06 3.61 -9.00
N LEU A 10 16.11 3.43 -8.18
CA LEU A 10 17.38 4.15 -8.29
C LEU A 10 18.09 3.86 -9.62
N ALA A 11 18.09 2.61 -10.09
CA ALA A 11 18.66 2.23 -11.38
C ALA A 11 17.92 2.92 -12.54
N SER A 12 16.59 3.02 -12.46
CA SER A 12 15.76 3.70 -13.47
C SER A 12 15.98 5.21 -13.52
N VAL A 13 16.23 5.84 -12.37
CA VAL A 13 16.56 7.28 -12.25
C VAL A 13 17.96 7.53 -12.77
N LEU A 14 18.92 6.71 -12.34
CA LEU A 14 20.29 6.79 -12.83
C LEU A 14 20.33 6.61 -14.34
N ALA A 15 19.59 5.65 -14.91
CA ALA A 15 19.49 5.43 -16.35
C ALA A 15 19.03 6.66 -17.15
N ARG A 16 18.11 7.45 -16.60
CA ARG A 16 17.53 8.63 -17.26
C ARG A 16 18.37 9.88 -17.08
N HIS A 17 19.06 10.01 -15.95
CA HIS A 17 19.77 11.25 -15.56
C HIS A 17 21.27 11.01 -15.37
N ARG A 18 21.88 10.07 -16.13
CA ARG A 18 23.31 9.68 -16.06
C ARG A 18 24.29 10.85 -16.16
N ARG A 19 23.88 11.95 -16.79
CA ARG A 19 24.73 13.13 -17.05
C ARG A 19 24.78 14.13 -15.88
N HIS A 20 23.92 14.01 -14.87
CA HIS A 20 23.91 14.92 -13.71
C HIS A 20 24.73 14.36 -12.55
N GLY A 21 25.82 15.05 -12.19
CA GLY A 21 26.71 14.67 -11.08
C GLY A 21 26.00 14.55 -9.72
N ALA A 22 25.09 15.49 -9.43
CA ALA A 22 24.28 15.46 -8.19
C ALA A 22 23.40 14.21 -8.09
N VAL A 23 22.73 13.82 -9.18
CA VAL A 23 21.89 12.61 -9.22
C VAL A 23 22.72 11.36 -9.00
N ARG A 24 23.89 11.26 -9.64
CA ARG A 24 24.83 10.15 -9.44
C ARG A 24 25.31 10.04 -8.00
N ALA A 25 25.72 11.16 -7.40
CA ALA A 25 26.20 11.20 -6.02
C ALA A 25 25.11 10.77 -5.03
N THR A 26 23.89 11.29 -5.17
CA THR A 26 22.77 10.92 -4.30
C THR A 26 22.35 9.45 -4.47
N VAL A 27 22.32 8.93 -5.70
CA VAL A 27 22.05 7.50 -5.95
C VAL A 27 23.12 6.61 -5.32
N ALA A 28 24.41 6.95 -5.50
CA ALA A 28 25.52 6.17 -4.94
C ALA A 28 25.50 6.18 -3.41
N LEU A 29 25.31 7.35 -2.79
CA LEU A 29 25.18 7.50 -1.33
C LEU A 29 24.00 6.68 -0.79
N THR A 30 22.85 6.71 -1.48
CA THR A 30 21.66 5.96 -1.06
C THR A 30 21.88 4.44 -1.15
N LEU A 31 22.53 3.96 -2.22
CA LEU A 31 22.86 2.54 -2.37
C LEU A 31 23.90 2.06 -1.34
N ALA A 32 24.92 2.88 -1.07
CA ALA A 32 25.93 2.57 -0.05
C ALA A 32 25.31 2.50 1.34
N ALA A 33 24.46 3.46 1.70
CA ALA A 33 23.74 3.47 2.97
C ALA A 33 22.77 2.27 3.09
N LEU A 34 22.10 1.88 2.00
CA LEU A 34 21.24 0.69 1.96
C LEU A 34 22.04 -0.61 2.20
N ALA A 35 23.18 -0.77 1.52
CA ALA A 35 24.05 -1.93 1.69
C ALA A 35 24.57 -2.03 3.13
N PHE A 36 25.03 -0.92 3.69
CA PHE A 36 25.47 -0.84 5.08
C PHE A 36 24.33 -1.19 6.06
N GLN A 37 23.13 -0.67 5.82
CA GLN A 37 21.95 -0.96 6.64
C GLN A 37 21.57 -2.45 6.62
N VAL A 38 21.69 -3.14 5.48
CA VAL A 38 21.44 -4.59 5.39
C VAL A 38 22.43 -5.37 6.25
N VAL A 39 23.72 -5.01 6.21
CA VAL A 39 24.76 -5.65 7.02
C VAL A 39 24.52 -5.41 8.51
N VAL A 40 24.27 -4.16 8.91
CA VAL A 40 23.97 -3.82 10.31
C VAL A 40 22.67 -4.49 10.78
N GLY A 41 21.64 -4.53 9.95
CA GLY A 41 20.38 -5.20 10.25
C GLY A 41 20.54 -6.70 10.45
N ALA A 42 21.31 -7.36 9.57
CA ALA A 42 21.64 -8.77 9.72
C ALA A 42 22.41 -9.04 11.02
N ALA A 43 23.44 -8.23 11.32
CA ALA A 43 24.24 -8.36 12.53
C ALA A 43 23.43 -8.16 13.83
N VAL A 44 22.50 -7.19 13.84
CA VAL A 44 21.62 -6.96 15.01
C VAL A 44 20.71 -8.16 15.28
N VAL A 45 20.17 -8.78 14.23
CA VAL A 45 19.29 -9.95 14.35
C VAL A 45 20.05 -11.20 14.77
N THR A 46 21.22 -11.46 14.19
CA THR A 46 22.00 -12.67 14.48
C THR A 46 22.74 -12.61 15.81
N LEU A 47 23.24 -11.45 16.20
CA LEU A 47 24.10 -11.29 17.40
C LEU A 47 23.34 -10.76 18.63
N ARG A 48 22.01 -10.60 18.57
CA ARG A 48 21.15 -10.06 19.67
C ARG A 48 21.71 -8.79 20.33
N LEU A 49 22.14 -7.84 19.51
CA LEU A 49 22.92 -6.68 19.96
C LEU A 49 22.12 -5.68 20.85
N PRO A 50 22.81 -4.93 21.73
CA PRO A 50 22.19 -3.99 22.69
C PRO A 50 21.38 -2.87 22.02
N ALA A 51 20.46 -2.26 22.80
CA ALA A 51 19.47 -1.29 22.31
C ALA A 51 20.06 -0.07 21.57
N ALA A 52 21.27 0.35 21.94
CA ALA A 52 21.98 1.44 21.25
C ALA A 52 22.22 1.15 19.76
N LEU A 53 22.53 -0.11 19.40
CA LEU A 53 22.77 -0.53 18.02
C LEU A 53 21.46 -0.67 17.22
N ARG A 54 20.34 -0.94 17.89
CA ARG A 54 18.99 -0.83 17.29
C ARG A 54 18.63 0.62 16.96
N GLY A 55 19.02 1.57 17.82
CA GLY A 55 18.89 3.01 17.56
C GLY A 55 19.70 3.47 16.35
N LEU A 56 20.94 2.99 16.21
CA LEU A 56 21.78 3.24 15.04
C LEU A 56 21.16 2.70 13.75
N HIS A 57 20.58 1.50 13.80
CA HIS A 57 19.88 0.91 12.66
C HIS A 57 18.67 1.77 12.20
N LEU A 58 17.91 2.32 13.16
CA LEU A 58 16.78 3.20 12.87
C LEU A 58 17.23 4.57 12.32
N ALA A 59 18.33 5.11 12.82
CA ALA A 59 18.93 6.34 12.32
C ALA A 59 19.42 6.18 10.86
N LEU A 60 20.06 5.04 10.55
CA LEU A 60 20.47 4.69 9.17
C LEU A 60 19.27 4.52 8.24
N ALA A 61 18.21 3.84 8.70
CA ALA A 61 16.97 3.70 7.93
C ALA A 61 16.35 5.06 7.57
N SER A 62 16.33 5.98 8.56
CA SER A 62 15.85 7.36 8.37
C SER A 62 16.71 8.14 7.37
N ALA A 63 18.03 7.95 7.39
CA ALA A 63 18.96 8.59 6.46
C ALA A 63 18.79 8.09 5.01
N VAL A 64 18.60 6.77 4.82
CA VAL A 64 18.28 6.19 3.50
C VAL A 64 16.96 6.74 2.96
N TRP A 65 15.93 6.82 3.80
CA TRP A 65 14.65 7.39 3.42
C TRP A 65 14.79 8.87 3.03
N ALA A 66 15.46 9.69 3.84
CA ALA A 66 15.72 11.09 3.53
C ALA A 66 16.48 11.26 2.20
N GLY A 67 17.47 10.40 1.94
CA GLY A 67 18.20 10.38 0.66
C GLY A 67 17.29 10.11 -0.54
N THR A 68 16.36 9.17 -0.43
CA THR A 68 15.38 8.90 -1.50
C THR A 68 14.41 10.07 -1.72
N VAL A 69 13.99 10.76 -0.66
CA VAL A 69 13.12 11.95 -0.75
C VAL A 69 13.87 13.11 -1.42
N ILE A 70 15.11 13.39 -1.00
CA ILE A 70 15.96 14.42 -1.62
C ILE A 70 16.16 14.13 -3.10
N LEU A 71 16.45 12.88 -3.46
CA LEU A 71 16.58 12.47 -4.85
C LEU A 71 15.28 12.71 -5.64
N ALA A 72 14.12 12.34 -5.08
CA ALA A 72 12.83 12.57 -5.71
C ALA A 72 12.56 14.06 -5.96
N VAL A 73 12.91 14.92 -5.00
CA VAL A 73 12.79 16.38 -5.14
C VAL A 73 13.75 16.91 -6.21
N ILE A 74 15.01 16.46 -6.24
CA ILE A 74 15.99 16.86 -7.26
C ILE A 74 15.52 16.45 -8.66
N VAL A 75 15.07 15.21 -8.83
CA VAL A 75 14.56 14.71 -10.13
C VAL A 75 13.31 15.49 -10.56
N GLY A 76 12.38 15.77 -9.64
CA GLY A 76 11.20 16.58 -9.93
C GLY A 76 11.53 18.02 -10.36
N ARG A 77 12.64 18.58 -9.89
CA ARG A 77 13.13 19.90 -10.32
C ARG A 77 13.89 19.86 -11.65
N LEU A 78 14.60 18.75 -11.93
CA LEU A 78 15.38 18.57 -13.16
C LEU A 78 14.55 18.15 -14.37
N SER A 79 13.36 17.58 -14.15
CA SER A 79 12.43 17.22 -15.21
C SER A 79 11.08 17.91 -15.00
N PRO A 80 10.97 19.23 -15.29
CA PRO A 80 9.68 19.87 -15.40
C PRO A 80 8.89 19.13 -16.48
N ASP A 81 7.71 18.62 -16.13
CA ASP A 81 6.85 17.90 -17.06
C ASP A 81 6.54 18.78 -18.29
N PRO A 82 7.06 18.48 -19.48
CA PRO A 82 6.75 19.24 -20.69
C PRO A 82 5.31 19.04 -21.14
N ALA A 83 4.61 18.05 -20.57
CA ALA A 83 3.33 17.55 -21.04
C ALA A 83 2.13 17.97 -20.19
N LEU A 84 2.21 19.05 -19.39
CA LEU A 84 1.00 19.72 -18.93
C LEU A 84 0.37 20.42 -20.14
N PRO A 85 -0.70 19.88 -20.76
CA PRO A 85 -1.28 20.48 -21.95
C PRO A 85 -1.76 21.89 -21.59
N GLN A 86 -1.69 22.85 -22.51
CA GLN A 86 -2.13 24.23 -22.28
C GLN A 86 -3.54 24.32 -21.65
N ARG A 87 -4.43 23.36 -21.93
CA ARG A 87 -5.74 23.18 -21.26
C ARG A 87 -5.67 23.07 -19.74
N GLN A 88 -4.62 22.49 -19.16
CA GLN A 88 -4.44 22.36 -17.72
C GLN A 88 -4.14 23.72 -17.07
N ARG A 89 -3.27 24.52 -17.70
CA ARG A 89 -2.95 25.89 -17.25
C ARG A 89 -4.16 26.83 -17.39
N GLU A 90 -5.01 26.56 -18.39
CA GLU A 90 -6.28 27.26 -18.61
C GLU A 90 -7.40 26.77 -17.65
N MET A 91 -7.33 25.52 -17.17
CA MET A 91 -8.21 24.99 -16.12
C MET A 91 -7.80 25.45 -14.71
N ASP A 92 -6.51 25.65 -14.47
CA ASP A 92 -5.96 26.13 -13.19
C ASP A 92 -6.17 27.65 -13.00
N SER A 93 -6.38 28.40 -14.08
CA SER A 93 -6.71 29.84 -14.03
C SER A 93 -8.16 30.12 -13.63
N VAL A 94 -9.05 29.12 -13.75
CA VAL A 94 -10.42 29.20 -13.25
C VAL A 94 -10.38 28.96 -11.74
N ARG A 95 -10.53 30.03 -10.93
CA ARG A 95 -10.71 29.92 -9.47
C ARG A 95 -11.89 28.98 -9.18
N ARG A 96 -11.60 27.73 -8.80
CA ARG A 96 -12.63 26.80 -8.38
C ARG A 96 -13.06 27.10 -6.95
N PRO A 97 -14.36 27.08 -6.64
CA PRO A 97 -14.85 27.15 -5.27
C PRO A 97 -14.20 26.07 -4.41
N ALA A 98 -13.84 26.39 -3.17
CA ALA A 98 -13.21 25.43 -2.24
C ALA A 98 -14.03 24.15 -2.08
N ARG A 99 -15.36 24.25 -2.17
CA ARG A 99 -16.29 23.12 -2.16
C ARG A 99 -16.03 22.12 -3.29
N ASP A 100 -15.83 22.59 -4.51
CA ASP A 100 -15.69 21.71 -5.67
C ASP A 100 -14.33 21.03 -5.66
N VAL A 101 -13.31 21.72 -5.14
CA VAL A 101 -12.01 21.11 -4.84
C VAL A 101 -12.16 20.01 -3.79
N VAL A 102 -12.89 20.27 -2.68
CA VAL A 102 -13.14 19.26 -1.65
C VAL A 102 -13.94 18.07 -2.19
N LEU A 103 -14.97 18.31 -3.01
CA LEU A 103 -15.75 17.25 -3.64
C LEU A 103 -14.95 16.45 -4.68
N ASP A 104 -14.05 17.10 -5.42
CA ASP A 104 -13.09 16.43 -6.29
C ASP A 104 -12.12 15.56 -5.47
N TYR A 105 -11.59 16.06 -4.34
CA TYR A 105 -10.75 15.26 -3.44
C TYR A 105 -11.51 14.06 -2.85
N VAL A 106 -12.75 14.25 -2.41
CA VAL A 106 -13.60 13.20 -1.82
C VAL A 106 -14.05 12.18 -2.88
N SER A 107 -14.32 12.60 -4.11
CA SER A 107 -14.68 11.70 -5.21
C SER A 107 -13.46 10.93 -5.72
N LEU A 108 -12.31 11.61 -5.86
CA LEU A 108 -11.03 11.02 -6.26
C LEU A 108 -10.51 10.07 -5.19
N ALA A 109 -10.71 10.35 -3.91
CA ALA A 109 -10.35 9.46 -2.81
C ALA A 109 -10.84 8.01 -3.00
N LYS A 110 -11.84 7.78 -3.88
CA LYS A 110 -12.61 6.53 -4.00
C LYS A 110 -13.09 6.20 -2.59
N PRO A 111 -14.22 6.75 -2.14
CA PRO A 111 -14.63 6.80 -0.71
C PRO A 111 -14.70 5.44 0.00
N ARG A 112 -14.55 4.33 -0.71
CA ARG A 112 -14.45 2.96 -0.19
C ARG A 112 -13.02 2.55 0.23
N ILE A 113 -11.98 3.16 -0.34
CA ILE A 113 -10.57 2.76 -0.14
C ILE A 113 -9.96 3.42 1.10
N ILE A 114 -10.18 4.72 1.33
CA ILE A 114 -9.60 5.42 2.50
C ILE A 114 -10.11 4.84 3.82
N PRO A 115 -11.42 4.66 4.05
CA PRO A 115 -11.90 4.09 5.31
C PRO A 115 -11.37 2.68 5.53
N LEU A 116 -11.27 1.88 4.46
CA LEU A 116 -10.65 0.56 4.54
C LEU A 116 -9.18 0.64 4.96
N LEU A 117 -8.38 1.50 4.33
CA LEU A 117 -6.98 1.71 4.69
C LEU A 117 -6.82 2.17 6.13
N LEU A 118 -7.71 3.03 6.62
CA LEU A 118 -7.69 3.49 8.00
C LEU A 118 -8.06 2.38 8.98
N ILE A 119 -9.09 1.59 8.68
CA ILE A 119 -9.52 0.45 9.50
C ILE A 119 -8.42 -0.61 9.54
N THR A 120 -7.79 -0.94 8.41
CA THR A 120 -6.72 -1.94 8.36
C THR A 120 -5.44 -1.46 9.03
N ALA A 121 -5.06 -0.20 8.85
CA ALA A 121 -3.92 0.39 9.55
C ALA A 121 -4.15 0.40 11.07
N LEU A 122 -5.34 0.83 11.50
CA LEU A 122 -5.72 0.85 12.91
C LEU A 122 -5.75 -0.57 13.50
N GLY A 123 -6.34 -1.54 12.80
CA GLY A 123 -6.35 -2.94 13.20
C GLY A 123 -4.94 -3.53 13.35
N GLY A 124 -4.03 -3.23 12.42
CA GLY A 124 -2.64 -3.62 12.51
C GLY A 124 -1.92 -3.03 13.73
N MET A 125 -2.16 -1.75 14.04
CA MET A 125 -1.57 -1.09 15.21
C MET A 125 -2.12 -1.65 16.53
N MET A 126 -3.43 -1.93 16.59
CA MET A 126 -4.05 -2.56 17.76
C MET A 126 -3.49 -3.96 18.03
N MET A 127 -3.21 -4.73 16.98
CA MET A 127 -2.56 -6.05 17.14
C MET A 127 -1.10 -5.92 17.59
N ALA A 128 -0.38 -4.89 17.15
CA ALA A 128 1.02 -4.68 17.49
C ALA A 128 1.24 -4.24 18.95
N GLU A 129 0.42 -3.30 19.46
CA GLU A 129 0.58 -2.76 20.83
C GLU A 129 -0.25 -3.49 21.90
N ARG A 130 -1.03 -4.53 21.53
CA ARG A 130 -1.99 -5.22 22.43
C ARG A 130 -2.97 -4.26 23.13
N GLY A 131 -3.28 -3.12 22.53
CA GLY A 131 -4.07 -2.04 23.13
C GLY A 131 -4.51 -0.97 22.12
N TRP A 132 -5.11 0.11 22.62
CA TRP A 132 -5.44 1.26 21.80
C TRP A 132 -4.16 2.00 21.40
N PRO A 133 -3.93 2.26 20.10
CA PRO A 133 -2.73 2.94 19.65
C PRO A 133 -2.70 4.39 20.13
N SER A 134 -1.50 4.90 20.39
CA SER A 134 -1.34 6.28 20.84
C SER A 134 -1.98 7.28 19.87
N THR A 135 -2.69 8.27 20.40
CA THR A 135 -3.43 9.27 19.61
C THR A 135 -2.51 10.00 18.63
N GLY A 136 -1.24 10.20 19.01
CA GLY A 136 -0.21 10.78 18.14
C GLY A 136 0.12 9.94 16.91
N LEU A 137 0.22 8.61 17.05
CA LEU A 137 0.44 7.70 15.92
C LEU A 137 -0.77 7.67 14.97
N VAL A 138 -1.98 7.69 15.52
CA VAL A 138 -3.21 7.74 14.71
C VAL A 138 -3.26 9.03 13.88
N VAL A 139 -2.95 10.18 14.50
CA VAL A 139 -2.89 11.48 13.81
C VAL A 139 -1.80 11.51 12.75
N LEU A 140 -0.62 10.98 13.05
CA LEU A 140 0.49 10.92 12.09
C LEU A 140 0.13 10.07 10.85
N THR A 141 -0.60 8.97 11.07
CA THR A 141 -1.05 8.07 9.99
C THR A 141 -2.12 8.73 9.12
N LEU A 142 -3.05 9.46 9.75
CA LEU A 142 -4.05 10.26 9.05
C LEU A 142 -3.41 11.36 8.18
N LEU A 143 -2.40 12.06 8.72
CA LEU A 143 -1.64 13.08 8.00
C LEU A 143 -0.85 12.48 6.82
N GLY A 144 -0.21 11.33 7.01
CA GLY A 144 0.47 10.62 5.94
C GLY A 144 -0.48 10.20 4.81
N GLY A 145 -1.67 9.69 5.15
CA GLY A 145 -2.72 9.37 4.20
C GLY A 145 -3.23 10.59 3.42
N ALA A 146 -3.45 11.71 4.11
CA ALA A 146 -3.85 12.97 3.50
C ALA A 146 -2.80 13.52 2.52
N LEU A 147 -1.51 13.40 2.86
CA LEU A 147 -0.40 13.81 1.98
C LEU A 147 -0.31 12.92 0.73
N ALA A 148 -0.51 11.60 0.89
CA ALA A 148 -0.51 10.65 -0.23
C ALA A 148 -1.68 10.88 -1.20
N LEU A 149 -2.84 11.32 -0.70
CA LEU A 149 -4.00 11.66 -1.53
C LEU A 149 -3.76 12.87 -2.43
N ARG A 150 -2.93 13.82 -1.99
CA ARG A 150 -2.52 14.96 -2.83
C ARG A 150 -1.71 14.54 -4.06
N LEU A 151 -0.96 13.43 -3.99
CA LEU A 151 -0.15 12.92 -5.11
C LEU A 151 -0.95 12.05 -6.11
N ARG A 152 -2.26 11.87 -5.89
CA ARG A 152 -3.08 10.91 -6.65
C ARG A 152 -3.41 11.38 -8.07
N GLY A 153 -3.35 12.68 -8.33
CA GLY A 153 -3.65 13.29 -9.64
C GLY A 153 -2.75 12.79 -10.78
N ASP A 154 -1.53 12.34 -10.45
CA ASP A 154 -0.53 11.92 -11.43
C ASP A 154 -0.74 10.46 -11.90
N TYR A 155 -1.33 9.61 -11.04
CA TYR A 155 -1.58 8.19 -11.36
C TYR A 155 -2.75 7.98 -12.33
N ALA A 156 -3.72 8.89 -12.38
CA ALA A 156 -4.90 8.76 -13.24
C ALA A 156 -4.57 8.87 -14.74
N ARG A 157 -3.40 9.41 -15.11
CA ARG A 157 -2.97 9.65 -16.50
C ARG A 157 -2.14 8.52 -17.10
N ALA A 158 -1.66 7.60 -16.25
CA ALA A 158 -0.84 6.49 -16.69
C ALA A 158 -1.73 5.43 -17.37
N LYS A 159 -1.73 5.38 -18.70
CA LYS A 159 -2.37 4.33 -19.52
C LYS A 159 -1.63 3.00 -19.35
N VAL A 160 -1.61 2.45 -18.12
CA VAL A 160 -0.90 1.21 -17.81
C VAL A 160 -1.64 0.03 -18.45
N PRO A 161 -0.96 -0.80 -19.26
CA PRO A 161 -1.57 -2.00 -19.83
C PRO A 161 -1.92 -2.97 -18.69
N MET A 162 -3.21 -3.02 -18.37
CA MET A 162 -3.76 -3.93 -17.37
C MET A 162 -3.99 -5.32 -17.96
N LEU A 163 -3.78 -6.36 -17.15
CA LEU A 163 -3.86 -7.79 -17.51
C LEU A 163 -5.07 -8.18 -18.41
N PRO A 164 -6.29 -7.63 -18.22
CA PRO A 164 -7.44 -7.91 -19.10
C PRO A 164 -7.24 -7.49 -20.56
N VAL A 165 -6.42 -6.46 -20.81
CA VAL A 165 -6.16 -5.91 -22.16
C VAL A 165 -5.18 -6.78 -22.95
N VAL A 166 -4.29 -7.50 -22.27
CA VAL A 166 -3.24 -8.31 -22.92
C VAL A 166 -3.65 -9.77 -23.08
N ARG A 167 -4.38 -10.34 -22.11
CA ARG A 167 -4.72 -11.78 -22.08
C ARG A 167 -6.22 -12.07 -22.15
N GLY A 168 -7.05 -11.03 -22.30
CA GLY A 168 -8.51 -11.14 -22.35
C GLY A 168 -9.17 -11.34 -20.99
N GLU A 169 -10.45 -10.95 -20.90
CA GLU A 169 -11.21 -11.00 -19.64
C GLU A 169 -11.35 -12.42 -19.06
N ALA A 170 -11.43 -13.44 -19.91
CA ALA A 170 -11.59 -14.82 -19.46
C ALA A 170 -10.36 -15.37 -18.73
N ALA A 171 -9.15 -14.92 -19.09
CA ALA A 171 -7.93 -15.28 -18.37
C ALA A 171 -7.86 -14.55 -17.02
N ALA A 172 -8.20 -13.26 -17.00
CA ALA A 172 -8.26 -12.47 -15.77
C ALA A 172 -9.26 -13.05 -14.75
N ARG A 173 -10.47 -13.44 -15.20
CA ARG A 173 -11.49 -14.06 -14.33
C ARG A 173 -11.03 -15.38 -13.73
N ARG A 174 -10.30 -16.22 -14.49
CA ARG A 174 -9.73 -17.48 -13.97
C ARG A 174 -8.65 -17.22 -12.92
N GLN A 175 -7.77 -16.25 -13.16
CA GLN A 175 -6.76 -15.86 -12.18
C GLN A 175 -7.38 -15.33 -10.89
N ILE A 176 -8.48 -14.56 -10.97
CA ILE A 176 -9.19 -14.08 -9.78
C ILE A 176 -9.62 -15.24 -8.89
N VAL A 177 -10.19 -16.31 -9.44
CA VAL A 177 -10.57 -17.49 -8.64
C VAL A 177 -9.35 -18.12 -7.96
N GLY A 178 -8.26 -18.31 -8.70
CA GLY A 178 -7.01 -18.85 -8.15
C GLY A 178 -6.45 -18.00 -7.01
N TYR A 179 -6.39 -16.68 -7.20
CA TYR A 179 -5.92 -15.76 -6.15
C TYR A 179 -6.85 -15.72 -4.94
N THR A 180 -8.18 -15.76 -5.14
CA THR A 180 -9.14 -15.82 -4.04
C THR A 180 -8.97 -17.09 -3.21
N LEU A 181 -8.75 -18.25 -3.84
CA LEU A 181 -8.50 -19.51 -3.12
C LEU A 181 -7.23 -19.44 -2.28
N VAL A 182 -6.13 -18.94 -2.86
CA VAL A 182 -4.87 -18.75 -2.13
C VAL A 182 -5.05 -17.77 -0.97
N LEU A 183 -5.75 -16.65 -1.19
CA LEU A 183 -6.03 -15.67 -0.15
C LEU A 183 -6.79 -16.30 1.02
N VAL A 184 -7.88 -17.03 0.75
CA VAL A 184 -8.69 -17.69 1.79
C VAL A 184 -7.86 -18.73 2.54
N ALA A 185 -7.08 -19.55 1.83
CA ALA A 185 -6.20 -20.53 2.45
C ALA A 185 -5.16 -19.87 3.38
N VAL A 186 -4.53 -18.78 2.94
CA VAL A 186 -3.59 -18.00 3.77
C VAL A 186 -4.30 -17.42 5.00
N THR A 187 -5.50 -16.86 4.86
CA THR A 187 -6.23 -16.29 6.01
C THR A 187 -6.61 -17.36 7.04
N LEU A 188 -7.00 -18.56 6.60
CA LEU A 188 -7.29 -19.67 7.50
C LEU A 188 -6.03 -20.24 8.16
N ALA A 189 -4.91 -20.31 7.41
CA ALA A 189 -3.64 -20.78 7.92
C ALA A 189 -3.10 -19.94 9.09
N ILE A 190 -3.50 -18.67 9.22
CA ILE A 190 -3.14 -17.82 10.37
C ILE A 190 -3.64 -18.43 11.68
N VAL A 191 -4.78 -19.13 11.70
CA VAL A 191 -5.30 -19.80 12.91
C VAL A 191 -4.34 -20.86 13.43
N LEU A 192 -3.57 -21.51 12.54
CA LEU A 192 -2.59 -22.53 12.92
C LEU A 192 -1.42 -21.97 13.76
N THR A 193 -1.23 -20.65 13.75
CA THR A 193 -0.22 -19.99 14.60
C THR A 193 -0.63 -19.92 16.07
N GLY A 194 -1.89 -20.23 16.40
CA GLY A 194 -2.43 -20.16 17.76
C GLY A 194 -2.67 -18.74 18.29
N VAL A 195 -2.45 -17.71 17.47
CA VAL A 195 -2.60 -16.31 17.87
C VAL A 195 -4.07 -15.83 17.81
N LEU A 196 -4.87 -16.44 16.92
CA LEU A 196 -6.27 -16.12 16.68
C LEU A 196 -7.16 -17.30 17.04
N GLY A 197 -8.29 -17.01 17.67
CA GLY A 197 -9.21 -17.97 18.26
C GLY A 197 -10.33 -18.43 17.32
N PRO A 198 -11.32 -19.13 17.88
CA PRO A 198 -12.42 -19.74 17.12
C PRO A 198 -13.36 -18.70 16.49
N VAL A 199 -13.50 -17.50 17.07
CA VAL A 199 -14.33 -16.44 16.49
C VAL A 199 -13.74 -15.98 15.16
N TYR A 200 -12.41 -15.84 15.10
CA TYR A 200 -11.72 -15.55 13.84
C TYR A 200 -11.86 -16.68 12.84
N LEU A 201 -11.69 -17.94 13.24
CA LEU A 201 -11.80 -19.09 12.34
C LEU A 201 -13.17 -19.15 11.65
N VAL A 202 -14.26 -19.02 12.42
CA VAL A 202 -15.63 -19.04 11.89
C VAL A 202 -15.87 -17.85 10.97
N GLY A 203 -15.50 -16.64 11.40
CA GLY A 203 -15.68 -15.43 10.60
C GLY A 203 -14.89 -15.47 9.29
N ALA A 204 -13.62 -15.87 9.34
CA ALA A 204 -12.77 -16.01 8.15
C ALA A 204 -13.28 -17.10 7.20
N ALA A 205 -13.78 -18.23 7.72
CA ALA A 205 -14.36 -19.29 6.91
C ALA A 205 -15.63 -18.82 6.18
N LEU A 206 -16.56 -18.15 6.88
CA LEU A 206 -17.81 -17.66 6.28
C LEU A 206 -17.55 -16.57 5.23
N LEU A 207 -16.71 -15.59 5.56
CA LEU A 207 -16.31 -14.54 4.63
C LEU A 207 -15.57 -15.13 3.43
N GLY A 208 -14.66 -16.09 3.67
CA GLY A 208 -13.88 -16.74 2.62
C GLY A 208 -14.74 -17.55 1.66
N ALA A 209 -15.70 -18.32 2.19
CA ALA A 209 -16.65 -19.09 1.39
C ALA A 209 -17.51 -18.17 0.50
N ALA A 210 -18.03 -17.07 1.05
CA ALA A 210 -18.77 -16.08 0.28
C ALA A 210 -17.90 -15.42 -0.81
N PHE A 211 -16.62 -15.13 -0.53
CA PHE A 211 -15.70 -14.60 -1.53
C PHE A 211 -15.48 -15.58 -2.69
N ILE A 212 -15.25 -16.86 -2.38
CA ILE A 212 -15.07 -17.92 -3.38
C ILE A 212 -16.34 -18.06 -4.23
N ALA A 213 -17.52 -18.08 -3.60
CA ALA A 213 -18.80 -18.16 -4.31
C ALA A 213 -18.99 -17.00 -5.30
N LEU A 214 -18.69 -15.77 -4.88
CA LEU A 214 -18.75 -14.59 -5.75
C LEU A 214 -17.71 -14.63 -6.88
N ALA A 215 -16.50 -15.13 -6.60
CA ALA A 215 -15.44 -15.28 -7.60
C ALA A 215 -15.83 -16.30 -8.68
N VAL A 216 -16.41 -17.43 -8.28
CA VAL A 216 -16.95 -18.46 -9.19
C VAL A 216 -18.14 -17.93 -9.97
N ALA A 217 -19.09 -17.24 -9.32
CA ALA A 217 -20.23 -16.61 -9.99
C ALA A 217 -19.77 -15.60 -11.05
N ASN A 218 -18.73 -14.81 -10.76
CA ASN A 218 -18.13 -13.88 -11.71
C ASN A 218 -17.44 -14.57 -12.90
N LEU A 219 -16.86 -15.77 -12.69
CA LEU A 219 -16.27 -16.58 -13.76
C LEU A 219 -17.35 -17.20 -14.66
N LEU A 220 -18.43 -17.71 -14.07
CA LEU A 220 -19.52 -18.38 -14.80
C LEU A 220 -20.43 -17.40 -15.54
N ALA A 221 -20.90 -16.35 -14.87
CA ALA A 221 -21.87 -15.42 -15.46
C ALA A 221 -21.25 -14.46 -16.49
N ARG A 222 -19.93 -14.21 -16.41
CA ARG A 222 -19.18 -13.32 -17.32
C ARG A 222 -19.81 -11.92 -17.54
N ARG A 223 -20.61 -11.42 -16.60
CA ARG A 223 -21.22 -10.07 -16.68
C ARG A 223 -20.46 -9.06 -15.83
N GLN A 224 -20.43 -7.83 -16.32
CA GLN A 224 -19.79 -6.70 -15.63
C GLN A 224 -20.39 -6.42 -14.24
N ARG A 225 -21.67 -6.73 -14.02
CA ARG A 225 -22.33 -6.62 -12.70
C ARG A 225 -21.61 -7.45 -11.64
N TRP A 226 -21.26 -8.70 -11.94
CA TRP A 226 -20.58 -9.59 -10.99
C TRP A 226 -19.15 -9.15 -10.71
N SER A 227 -18.48 -8.55 -11.69
CA SER A 227 -17.12 -8.02 -11.49
C SER A 227 -17.12 -6.82 -10.54
N ARG A 228 -18.16 -5.95 -10.61
CA ARG A 228 -18.35 -4.85 -9.66
C ARG A 228 -18.68 -5.35 -8.25
N ILE A 229 -19.62 -6.30 -8.14
CA ILE A 229 -19.99 -6.90 -6.83
C ILE A 229 -18.78 -7.59 -6.20
N LEU A 230 -18.02 -8.36 -6.97
CA LEU A 230 -16.83 -9.05 -6.48
C LEU A 230 -15.75 -8.07 -6.03
N PHE A 231 -15.55 -6.97 -6.77
CA PHE A 231 -14.62 -5.91 -6.40
C PHE A 231 -15.04 -5.24 -5.09
N ASP A 232 -16.31 -4.87 -4.98
CA ASP A 232 -16.87 -4.24 -3.77
C ASP A 232 -16.77 -5.19 -2.56
N TYR A 233 -17.06 -6.48 -2.77
CA TYR A 233 -16.89 -7.51 -1.76
C TYR A 233 -15.42 -7.69 -1.38
N SER A 234 -14.46 -7.63 -2.30
CA SER A 234 -13.04 -7.77 -1.98
C SER A 234 -12.52 -6.68 -1.05
N ILE A 235 -13.02 -5.45 -1.22
CA ILE A 235 -12.72 -4.31 -0.35
C ILE A 235 -13.37 -4.54 1.02
N ALA A 236 -14.65 -4.89 1.05
CA ALA A 236 -15.38 -5.16 2.30
C ALA A 236 -14.79 -6.35 3.08
N TYR A 237 -14.40 -7.42 2.38
CA TYR A 237 -13.82 -8.65 2.92
C TYR A 237 -12.62 -8.34 3.80
N LEU A 238 -11.69 -7.51 3.32
CA LEU A 238 -10.50 -7.14 4.09
C LEU A 238 -10.90 -6.39 5.38
N GLY A 239 -11.80 -5.42 5.30
CA GLY A 239 -12.25 -4.65 6.47
C GLY A 239 -12.99 -5.51 7.49
N LEU A 240 -13.87 -6.38 7.02
CA LEU A 240 -14.62 -7.32 7.85
C LEU A 240 -13.71 -8.35 8.52
N LEU A 241 -12.70 -8.86 7.80
CA LEU A 241 -11.75 -9.82 8.34
C LEU A 241 -10.88 -9.19 9.45
N PHE A 242 -10.49 -7.93 9.31
CA PHE A 242 -9.85 -7.17 10.40
C PHE A 242 -10.81 -6.93 11.57
N ALA A 243 -12.07 -6.57 11.32
CA ALA A 243 -13.05 -6.38 12.39
C ALA A 243 -13.28 -7.66 13.19
N VAL A 244 -13.40 -8.81 12.50
CA VAL A 244 -13.48 -10.14 13.12
C VAL A 244 -12.22 -10.45 13.94
N MET A 245 -11.03 -10.13 13.43
CA MET A 245 -9.77 -10.32 14.14
C MET A 245 -9.70 -9.49 15.43
N VAL A 246 -10.15 -8.23 15.38
CA VAL A 246 -10.23 -7.36 16.57
C VAL A 246 -11.25 -7.92 17.57
N ALA A 247 -12.44 -8.34 17.10
CA ALA A 247 -13.47 -8.93 17.94
C ALA A 247 -12.98 -10.20 18.65
N ASP A 248 -12.36 -11.12 17.91
CA ASP A 248 -11.76 -12.34 18.45
C ASP A 248 -10.71 -12.04 19.53
N ARG A 249 -9.86 -11.03 19.31
CA ARG A 249 -8.86 -10.60 20.30
C ARG A 249 -9.46 -9.94 21.54
N MET A 250 -10.58 -9.24 21.42
CA MET A 250 -11.28 -8.62 22.55
C MET A 250 -12.00 -9.66 23.40
N ILE A 251 -12.56 -10.70 22.77
CA ILE A 251 -13.29 -11.78 23.44
C ILE A 251 -12.34 -12.80 24.05
N GLY A 252 -11.23 -13.14 23.37
CA GLY A 252 -10.21 -14.08 23.83
C GLY A 252 -9.28 -13.55 24.94
N LYS A 253 -9.59 -12.41 25.55
CA LYS A 253 -9.00 -12.00 26.83
C LYS A 253 -9.76 -12.67 27.98
N VAL A 254 -9.57 -13.99 28.13
CA VAL A 254 -9.77 -14.74 29.37
C VAL A 254 -8.58 -15.67 29.53
#